data_AF-A0AAW4U9L8-F1
#
_entry.id   AF-A0AAW4U9L8-F1
#
_cell.length_a   1.000
_cell.length_b   1.000
_cell.length_c   1.000
_cell.angle_alpha   90.00
_cell.angle_beta   90.00
_cell.angle_gamma   90.00
#
_symmetry.space_group_name_H-M   'P 1'
#
loop_
_entity.id
_entity.type
_entity.pdbx_description
1 polymer ?
#
loop_
_entity_poly.entity_id
_entity_poly.type
_entity_poly.pdbx_seq_one_letter_code
_entity_poly.pdbx_strand_id
1 'polypeptide(L)' 'MNGYITVQEASEKWGVSPRQIQILCKNNRIPGATRLSRIWIIPNNIEKPTKSKRKVKLNDK' A
#
# COMPACT_ATOMS: atom_id res chain seq x y z
N MET A 1 -9.65 -9.41 14.23
CA MET A 1 -9.58 -8.40 13.15
C MET A 1 -8.92 -9.09 11.96
N ASN A 2 -9.68 -9.82 11.15
CA ASN A 2 -9.09 -10.80 10.21
C ASN A 2 -9.33 -10.37 8.77
N GLY A 3 -8.82 -9.20 8.40
CA GLY A 3 -9.07 -8.64 7.07
C GLY A 3 -8.38 -7.33 6.75
N TYR A 4 -7.65 -6.73 7.69
CA TYR A 4 -6.90 -5.50 7.49
C TYR A 4 -5.44 -5.72 7.87
N ILE A 5 -4.57 -5.04 7.13
CA ILE A 5 -3.14 -4.95 7.34
C ILE A 5 -2.76 -3.48 7.50
N THR A 6 -1.66 -3.25 8.19
CA THR A 6 -1.04 -1.94 8.36
C THR A 6 -0.33 -1.50 7.07
N VAL A 7 0.07 -0.24 7.03
CA VAL A 7 0.94 0.29 5.96
C VAL A 7 2.24 -0.51 5.83
N GLN A 8 2.78 -0.99 6.95
CA GLN A 8 4.06 -1.68 6.98
C GLN A 8 3.94 -3.10 6.41
N GLU A 9 2.92 -3.84 6.82
CA GLU A 9 2.61 -5.15 6.23
C GLU A 9 2.27 -5.03 4.73
N ALA A 10 1.52 -3.99 4.33
CA ALA A 10 1.25 -3.73 2.93
C ALA A 10 2.52 -3.35 2.14
N SER A 11 3.48 -2.66 2.79
CA SER A 11 4.78 -2.27 2.21
C SER A 11 5.58 -3.50 1.82
N GLU A 12 5.66 -4.46 2.73
CA GLU A 12 6.32 -5.75 2.52
C GLU A 12 5.59 -6.58 1.46
N LYS A 13 4.26 -6.70 1.57
CA LYS A 13 3.43 -7.47 0.62
C LYS A 13 3.52 -6.96 -0.82
N TRP A 14 3.59 -5.65 -1.02
CA TRP A 14 3.55 -5.02 -2.36
C TRP A 14 4.92 -4.56 -2.87
N GLY A 15 5.98 -4.73 -2.07
CA GLY A 15 7.33 -4.26 -2.38
C GLY A 15 7.38 -2.77 -2.72
N VAL A 16 6.71 -1.94 -1.91
CA VAL A 16 6.67 -0.47 -2.09
C VAL A 16 6.96 0.21 -0.78
N SER A 17 7.51 1.41 -0.82
CA SER A 17 7.78 2.12 0.42
C SER A 17 6.48 2.51 1.16
N PRO A 18 6.50 2.59 2.50
CA PRO A 18 5.35 3.02 3.29
C PRO A 18 4.80 4.38 2.85
N ARG A 19 5.68 5.29 2.42
CA ARG A 19 5.31 6.61 1.87
C ARG A 19 4.46 6.48 0.61
N GLN A 20 4.83 5.57 -0.30
CA GLN A 20 4.04 5.34 -1.52
C GLN A 20 2.64 4.82 -1.17
N ILE A 21 2.53 3.91 -0.21
CA ILE A 21 1.24 3.39 0.26
C ILE A 21 0.39 4.51 0.84
N GLN A 22 0.95 5.36 1.70
CA GLN A 22 0.22 6.51 2.26
C GLN A 22 -0.30 7.45 1.17
N ILE A 23 0.47 7.68 0.09
CA ILE A 23 0.01 8.46 -1.07
C ILE A 23 -1.14 7.75 -1.79
N LEU A 24 -1.07 6.42 -1.96
CA LEU A 24 -2.15 5.63 -2.56
C LEU A 24 -3.43 5.70 -1.72
N CYS A 25 -3.32 5.60 -0.40
CA CYS A 25 -4.43 5.77 0.52
C CYS A 25 -5.04 7.17 0.44
N LYS A 26 -4.21 8.22 0.48
CA LYS A 26 -4.65 9.62 0.36
C LYS A 26 -5.34 9.92 -0.97
N ASN A 27 -4.90 9.27 -2.05
CA ASN A 27 -5.47 9.44 -3.38
C ASN A 27 -6.67 8.51 -3.64
N ASN A 28 -7.22 7.85 -2.61
CA ASN A 28 -8.32 6.90 -2.72
C ASN A 28 -8.09 5.79 -3.76
N ARG A 29 -6.83 5.41 -4.00
CA ARG A 29 -6.47 4.35 -4.96
C ARG A 29 -6.51 2.96 -4.37
N ILE A 30 -6.63 2.83 -3.05
CA ILE A 30 -6.78 1.55 -2.35
C ILE A 30 -8.21 1.53 -1.78
N PRO A 31 -9.14 0.81 -2.43
CA PRO A 31 -10.52 0.70 -1.94
C PRO A 31 -10.55 0.20 -0.50
N GLY A 32 -11.42 0.76 0.34
CA GLY A 32 -11.55 0.34 1.74
C GLY A 32 -10.36 0.65 2.65
N ALA A 33 -9.28 1.28 2.14
CA ALA A 33 -8.24 1.83 3.01
C ALA A 33 -8.82 2.98 3.82
N THR A 34 -8.72 2.88 5.14
CA THR A 34 -9.31 3.84 6.07
C THR A 34 -8.24 4.33 7.04
N ARG A 35 -8.34 5.59 7.47
CA ARG A 35 -7.44 6.13 8.49
C ARG A 35 -8.07 5.91 9.86
N LEU A 36 -7.50 4.99 10.64
CA LEU A 36 -7.87 4.77 12.03
C LEU A 36 -6.95 5.61 12.92
N SER A 37 -7.47 6.75 13.41
CA SER A 37 -6.70 7.74 14.15
C SER A 37 -5.49 8.26 13.34
N ARG A 38 -4.27 7.82 13.67
CA ARG A 38 -3.01 8.20 13.02
C ARG A 38 -2.45 7.15 12.06
N ILE A 39 -3.08 5.99 11.96
CA ILE A 39 -2.58 4.85 11.18
C ILE A 39 -3.54 4.58 10.02
N TRP A 40 -2.99 4.18 8.87
CA TRP A 40 -3.80 3.65 7.78
C TRP A 40 -3.96 2.14 7.93
N ILE A 41 -5.22 1.70 7.89
CA ILE A 41 -5.59 0.29 7.79
C ILE A 41 -6.01 0.00 6.35
N ILE A 42 -5.46 -1.05 5.78
CA ILE A 42 -5.62 -1.45 4.38
C ILE A 42 -6.23 -2.84 4.35
N PRO A 43 -7.29 -3.10 3.58
CA PRO A 43 -7.81 -4.45 3.48
C PRO A 43 -6.75 -5.43 2.93
N ASN A 44 -6.56 -6.57 3.59
CA ASN A 44 -5.62 -7.61 3.15
C ASN A 44 -6.01 -8.23 1.80
N ASN A 45 -7.31 -8.26 1.50
CA ASN A 45 -7.85 -8.87 0.28
C ASN A 45 -7.65 -8.03 -0.99
N ILE A 46 -6.82 -6.98 -0.92
CA ILE A 46 -6.59 -6.07 -2.04
C ILE A 46 -5.18 -6.23 -2.57
N GLU A 47 -5.10 -6.37 -3.88
CA GLU A 47 -3.83 -6.34 -4.61
C GLU A 47 -3.38 -4.90 -4.83
N LYS A 48 -2.06 -4.72 -5.00
CA LYS A 48 -1.45 -3.42 -5.26
C LYS A 48 -2.18 -2.72 -6.41
N PRO A 49 -2.79 -1.54 -6.22
CA PRO A 49 -3.50 -0.85 -7.29
C PRO A 49 -2.50 -0.46 -8.36
N THR A 50 -2.53 -1.20 -9.46
CA THR A 50 -1.57 -1.15 -10.56
C THR A 50 -1.37 0.30 -10.98
N LYS A 51 -0.15 0.82 -10.83
CA LYS A 51 0.30 1.92 -11.69
C LYS A 51 0.81 1.25 -12.95
N SER A 52 0.23 1.61 -14.09
CA SER A 52 0.74 1.24 -15.40
C SER A 52 2.27 1.39 -15.40
N LYS A 53 2.94 0.32 -15.81
CA LYS A 53 4.36 0.04 -15.58
C LYS A 53 5.25 1.23 -15.92
N ARG A 54 5.99 1.76 -14.94
CA ARG A 54 7.38 2.16 -15.20
C ARG A 54 8.25 1.10 -14.54
N LYS A 55 8.77 0.18 -15.37
CA LYS A 55 9.87 -0.71 -15.00
C LYS A 55 11.06 0.18 -14.66
N VAL A 56 11.21 0.59 -13.41
CA VAL A 56 12.50 1.07 -12.92
C VAL A 56 13.17 -0.18 -12.38
N LYS A 57 14.11 -0.72 -13.16
CA LYS A 57 15.08 -1.68 -12.64
C LYS A 57 15.75 -0.98 -11.45
N LEU A 58 15.51 -1.46 -10.24
CA LEU A 58 16.33 -1.08 -9.10
C LEU A 58 17.59 -1.93 -9.24
N ASN A 59 18.69 -1.30 -9.63
CA ASN A 59 20.01 -1.92 -9.61
C ASN A 59 20.36 -2.17 -8.15
N ASP A 60 20.55 -3.43 -7.78
CA ASP A 60 21.32 -3.83 -6.63
C ASP A 60 22.79 -3.38 -6.84
N LYS A 61 23.30 -2.53 -5.95
CA LYS A 61 24.74 -2.30 -5.76
C LYS A 61 25.02 -2.22 -4.28
#